data_AF-A0A438GVJ3-F1
#
_entry.id   AF-A0A438GVJ3-F1
#
_cell.length_a   1.000
_cell.length_b   1.000
_cell.length_c   1.000
_cell.angle_alpha   90.00
_cell.angle_beta   90.00
_cell.angle_gamma   90.00
#
_symmetry.space_group_name_H-M   'P 1'
#
loop_
_entity.id
_entity.type
_entity.pdbx_description
1 polymer ?
#
loop_
_entity_poly.entity_id
_entity_poly.type
_entity_poly.pdbx_seq_one_letter_code
_entity_poly.pdbx_strand_id
1 'polypeptide(L)'
;MEVVDWEEGQYSLSCRFKNVEDGAVWVFTGVYGPFTKEAREGLWEELGAVRGIWEEPWCLGGDFNSTLYQRERSRQGRITSNMRRFAHIIEELGLLDNFSGVIQRRLPRPVSDHFPILLEGGGLRRGPSPFRFENMWLKVEGFLDLIRSWWREIEVRGTASYRLAAKTKELKQKLKVWNREVFGHLEDNKRAALQQVELLGMVWKVNEVCPWKRQS
;
A
#
# COMPACT_ATOMS: atom_id res chain seq x y z
N MET A 1 -5.58 -19.13 8.06
CA MET A 1 -6.96 -18.70 7.76
C MET A 1 -7.58 -19.77 6.87
N GLU A 2 -8.83 -20.12 7.14
CA GLU A 2 -9.58 -21.13 6.41
C GLU A 2 -10.85 -20.48 5.86
N VAL A 3 -11.22 -20.81 4.63
CA VAL A 3 -12.53 -20.43 4.06
C VAL A 3 -13.56 -21.38 4.62
N VAL A 4 -14.57 -20.84 5.27
CA VAL A 4 -15.68 -21.60 5.86
C VAL A 4 -16.84 -21.69 4.89
N ASP A 5 -17.09 -20.61 4.14
CA ASP A 5 -18.22 -20.49 3.24
C ASP A 5 -17.95 -19.40 2.19
N TRP A 6 -18.68 -19.41 1.08
CA TRP A 6 -18.60 -18.37 0.07
C TRP A 6 -19.92 -18.20 -0.70
N GLU A 7 -20.14 -16.98 -1.19
CA GLU A 7 -21.28 -16.59 -2.00
C GLU A 7 -20.78 -15.90 -3.27
N GLU A 8 -21.22 -16.38 -4.43
CA GLU A 8 -20.88 -15.82 -5.74
C GLU A 8 -22.08 -15.07 -6.29
N GLY A 9 -21.91 -13.75 -6.46
CA GLY A 9 -22.83 -12.88 -7.16
C GLY A 9 -22.36 -12.61 -8.60
N GLN A 10 -23.17 -11.89 -9.35
CA GLN A 10 -22.81 -11.46 -10.70
C GLN A 10 -21.69 -10.40 -10.68
N TYR A 11 -21.61 -9.59 -9.63
CA TYR A 11 -20.65 -8.48 -9.51
C TYR A 11 -19.75 -8.60 -8.27
N SER A 12 -19.95 -9.60 -7.44
CA SER A 12 -19.25 -9.75 -6.17
C SER A 12 -18.91 -11.21 -5.87
N LEU A 13 -17.78 -11.42 -5.20
CA LEU A 13 -17.43 -12.70 -4.59
C LEU A 13 -17.19 -12.47 -3.11
N SER A 14 -17.98 -13.12 -2.27
CA SER A 14 -17.91 -12.97 -0.82
C SER A 14 -17.44 -14.26 -0.18
N CYS A 15 -16.46 -14.17 0.70
CA CYS A 15 -15.89 -15.32 1.38
C CYS A 15 -15.90 -15.08 2.89
N ARG A 16 -16.36 -16.08 3.63
CA ARG A 16 -16.34 -16.12 5.09
C ARG A 16 -15.10 -16.88 5.55
N PHE A 17 -14.26 -16.22 6.34
CA PHE A 17 -13.00 -16.76 6.82
C PHE A 17 -13.04 -17.01 8.31
N LYS A 18 -12.39 -18.10 8.73
CA LYS A 18 -12.05 -18.36 10.13
C LYS A 18 -10.55 -18.32 10.30
N ASN A 19 -10.07 -17.52 11.25
CA ASN A 19 -8.69 -17.54 11.66
C ASN A 19 -8.42 -18.78 12.52
N VAL A 20 -7.33 -19.48 12.21
CA VAL A 20 -6.97 -20.76 12.85
C VAL A 20 -6.34 -20.53 14.22
N GLU A 21 -5.71 -19.37 14.43
CA GLU A 21 -4.97 -19.06 15.67
C GLU A 21 -5.88 -18.62 16.82
N ASP A 22 -6.85 -17.73 16.53
CA ASP A 22 -7.74 -17.12 17.54
C ASP A 22 -9.22 -17.51 17.36
N GLY A 23 -9.55 -18.24 16.29
CA GLY A 23 -10.92 -18.64 15.97
C GLY A 23 -11.80 -17.51 15.44
N ALA A 24 -11.28 -16.29 15.22
CA ALA A 24 -12.05 -15.14 14.79
C ALA A 24 -12.64 -15.37 13.39
N VAL A 25 -13.92 -15.03 13.21
CA VAL A 25 -14.62 -15.15 11.93
C VAL A 25 -14.91 -13.77 11.37
N TRP A 26 -14.64 -13.58 10.09
CA TRP A 26 -14.86 -12.32 9.37
C TRP A 26 -15.16 -12.60 7.91
N VAL A 27 -15.80 -11.63 7.25
CA VAL A 27 -16.20 -11.74 5.85
C VAL A 27 -15.39 -10.76 5.02
N PHE A 28 -14.93 -11.20 3.85
CA PHE A 28 -14.41 -10.33 2.79
C PHE A 28 -15.30 -10.42 1.56
N THR A 29 -15.66 -9.27 0.99
CA THR A 29 -16.31 -9.21 -0.32
C THR A 29 -15.45 -8.47 -1.32
N GLY A 30 -15.03 -9.19 -2.36
CA GLY A 30 -14.41 -8.64 -3.54
C GLY A 30 -15.48 -8.12 -4.51
N VAL A 31 -15.41 -6.84 -4.89
CA VAL A 31 -16.38 -6.19 -5.78
C VAL A 31 -15.76 -5.85 -7.14
N TYR A 32 -16.49 -6.15 -8.21
CA TYR A 32 -16.23 -5.66 -9.55
C TYR A 32 -17.48 -4.93 -10.09
N GLY A 33 -17.57 -3.65 -9.75
CA GLY A 33 -18.71 -2.79 -9.98
C GLY A 33 -18.93 -2.50 -11.46
N PRO A 34 -20.18 -2.61 -11.96
CA PRO A 34 -20.48 -2.36 -13.36
C PRO A 34 -20.53 -0.87 -13.70
N PHE A 35 -20.31 -0.54 -14.98
CA PHE A 35 -20.25 0.85 -15.43
C PHE A 35 -21.63 1.52 -15.51
N THR A 36 -22.69 0.79 -15.83
CA THR A 36 -24.06 1.33 -15.98
C THR A 36 -24.74 1.49 -14.62
N LYS A 37 -25.70 2.41 -14.54
CA LYS A 37 -26.42 2.68 -13.29
C LYS A 37 -27.35 1.51 -12.94
N GLU A 38 -28.01 0.97 -13.95
CA GLU A 38 -29.01 -0.09 -13.82
C GLU A 38 -28.35 -1.38 -13.29
N ALA A 39 -27.18 -1.74 -13.82
CA ALA A 39 -26.43 -2.89 -13.33
C ALA A 39 -25.87 -2.68 -11.91
N ARG A 40 -25.57 -1.43 -11.53
CA ARG A 40 -25.07 -1.10 -10.18
C ARG A 40 -26.12 -1.32 -9.09
N GLU A 41 -27.40 -1.16 -9.38
CA GLU A 41 -28.43 -1.51 -8.40
C GLU A 41 -28.42 -3.02 -8.08
N GLY A 42 -28.13 -3.87 -9.07
CA GLY A 42 -27.92 -5.31 -8.85
C GLY A 42 -26.73 -5.60 -7.92
N LEU A 43 -25.61 -4.88 -8.06
CA LEU A 43 -24.51 -4.97 -7.11
C LEU A 43 -24.95 -4.57 -5.68
N TRP A 44 -25.74 -3.52 -5.52
CA TRP A 44 -26.21 -3.09 -4.20
C TRP A 44 -27.14 -4.11 -3.54
N GLU A 45 -28.01 -4.75 -4.33
CA GLU A 45 -28.85 -5.86 -3.88
C GLU A 45 -28.01 -7.06 -3.44
N GLU A 46 -26.97 -7.43 -4.19
CA GLU A 46 -26.02 -8.51 -3.81
C GLU A 46 -25.34 -8.21 -2.46
N LEU A 47 -24.83 -6.98 -2.28
CA LEU A 47 -24.19 -6.59 -1.03
C LEU A 47 -25.17 -6.59 0.15
N GLY A 48 -26.41 -6.15 -0.07
CA GLY A 48 -27.47 -6.23 0.93
C GLY A 48 -27.81 -7.68 1.31
N ALA A 49 -27.86 -8.58 0.33
CA ALA A 49 -28.09 -10.00 0.57
C ALA A 49 -26.97 -10.61 1.42
N VAL A 50 -25.70 -10.38 1.05
CA VAL A 50 -24.53 -10.85 1.83
C VAL A 50 -24.58 -10.34 3.27
N ARG A 51 -24.93 -9.07 3.48
CA ARG A 51 -25.08 -8.51 4.83
C ARG A 51 -26.22 -9.16 5.62
N GLY A 52 -27.28 -9.60 4.94
CA GLY A 52 -28.38 -10.34 5.54
C GLY A 52 -28.04 -11.80 5.86
N ILE A 53 -27.07 -12.41 5.16
CA ILE A 53 -26.62 -13.79 5.38
C ILE A 53 -25.62 -13.86 6.53
N TRP A 54 -24.68 -12.91 6.60
CA TRP A 54 -23.59 -12.93 7.59
C TRP A 54 -23.53 -11.64 8.41
N GLU A 55 -23.56 -11.80 9.74
CA GLU A 55 -23.54 -10.69 10.70
C GLU A 55 -22.12 -10.30 11.14
N GLU A 56 -21.12 -11.13 10.84
CA GLU A 56 -19.70 -10.96 11.22
C GLU A 56 -19.06 -9.65 10.76
N PRO A 57 -17.91 -9.26 11.33
CA PRO A 57 -17.12 -8.15 10.83
C PRO A 57 -16.84 -8.30 9.33
N TRP A 58 -17.20 -7.28 8.56
CA TRP A 58 -17.22 -7.33 7.11
C TRP A 58 -16.30 -6.29 6.49
N CYS A 59 -15.46 -6.72 5.57
CA CYS A 59 -14.59 -5.87 4.79
C CYS A 59 -14.96 -5.99 3.30
N LEU A 60 -15.18 -4.85 2.65
CA LEU A 60 -15.37 -4.80 1.20
C LEU A 60 -14.14 -4.19 0.54
N GLY A 61 -13.74 -4.73 -0.60
CA GLY A 61 -12.66 -4.20 -1.41
C GLY A 61 -12.84 -4.53 -2.89
N GLY A 62 -12.28 -3.70 -3.76
CA GLY A 62 -12.38 -3.88 -5.21
C GLY A 62 -12.62 -2.58 -5.95
N ASP A 63 -13.08 -2.68 -7.19
CA ASP A 63 -13.41 -1.54 -8.02
C ASP A 63 -14.92 -1.36 -8.06
N PHE A 64 -15.45 -0.32 -7.41
CA PHE A 64 -16.90 -0.06 -7.38
C PHE A 64 -17.40 0.73 -8.61
N ASN A 65 -16.49 1.23 -9.46
CA ASN A 65 -16.79 2.20 -10.52
C ASN A 65 -17.64 3.40 -10.03
N SER A 66 -17.56 3.71 -8.75
CA SER A 66 -18.32 4.75 -8.05
C SER A 66 -17.42 5.43 -7.03
N THR A 67 -17.44 6.77 -7.02
CA THR A 67 -16.65 7.59 -6.10
C THR A 67 -17.53 8.03 -4.93
N LEU A 68 -17.02 7.98 -3.69
CA LEU A 68 -17.71 8.51 -2.50
C LEU A 68 -17.52 10.02 -2.38
N TYR A 69 -16.32 10.51 -2.68
CA TYR A 69 -15.97 11.90 -2.44
C TYR A 69 -15.71 12.66 -3.73
N GLN A 70 -16.13 13.93 -3.78
CA GLN A 70 -15.87 14.80 -4.92
C GLN A 70 -14.37 14.94 -5.21
N ARG A 71 -13.53 14.86 -4.16
CA ARG A 71 -12.06 14.94 -4.24
C ARG A 71 -11.40 13.76 -4.98
N GLU A 72 -12.11 12.65 -5.16
CA GLU A 72 -11.60 11.47 -5.87
C GLU A 72 -11.61 11.67 -7.39
N ARG A 73 -12.34 12.68 -7.90
CA ARG A 73 -12.45 12.97 -9.32
C ARG A 73 -11.40 14.00 -9.74
N SER A 74 -10.68 13.72 -10.83
CA SER A 74 -9.65 14.61 -11.41
C SER A 74 -10.19 15.98 -11.82
N ARG A 75 -11.50 16.07 -12.09
CA ARG A 75 -12.23 17.33 -12.29
C ARG A 75 -13.19 17.48 -11.12
N GLN A 76 -12.93 18.44 -10.22
CA GLN A 76 -13.80 18.76 -9.09
C GLN A 76 -15.15 19.34 -9.59
N GLY A 77 -16.01 18.49 -10.17
CA GLY A 77 -17.34 18.82 -10.67
C GLY A 77 -18.43 18.63 -9.62
N ARG A 78 -19.71 18.85 -9.97
CA ARG A 78 -20.85 18.73 -9.03
C ARG A 78 -20.95 17.32 -8.43
N ILE A 79 -21.44 17.25 -7.18
CA ILE A 79 -21.92 16.01 -6.54
C ILE A 79 -22.96 15.36 -7.46
N THR A 80 -22.72 14.10 -7.83
CA THR A 80 -23.60 13.34 -8.72
C THR A 80 -24.62 12.53 -7.93
N SER A 81 -25.72 12.13 -8.58
CA SER A 81 -26.70 11.20 -7.99
C SER A 81 -26.05 9.86 -7.61
N ASN A 82 -25.09 9.38 -8.39
CA ASN A 82 -24.35 8.16 -8.08
C ASN A 82 -23.58 8.26 -6.77
N MET A 83 -22.90 9.38 -6.52
CA MET A 83 -22.15 9.58 -5.27
C MET A 83 -23.07 9.54 -4.05
N ARG A 84 -24.27 10.16 -4.16
CA ARG A 84 -25.26 10.13 -3.08
C ARG A 84 -25.81 8.73 -2.85
N ARG A 85 -26.12 8.00 -3.94
CA ARG A 85 -26.59 6.62 -3.84
C ARG A 85 -25.53 5.73 -3.20
N PHE A 86 -24.28 5.85 -3.61
CA PHE A 86 -23.19 5.07 -3.03
C PHE A 86 -22.97 5.41 -1.55
N ALA A 87 -22.97 6.70 -1.18
CA ALA A 87 -22.90 7.11 0.22
C ALA A 87 -24.06 6.56 1.07
N HIS A 88 -25.28 6.54 0.52
CA HIS A 88 -26.43 5.95 1.19
C HIS A 88 -26.27 4.44 1.40
N ILE A 89 -25.77 3.70 0.40
CA ILE A 89 -25.50 2.25 0.55
C ILE A 89 -24.43 1.99 1.61
N ILE A 90 -23.36 2.80 1.65
CA ILE A 90 -22.34 2.70 2.71
C ILE A 90 -22.97 2.89 4.10
N GLU A 91 -23.85 3.88 4.26
CA GLU A 91 -24.55 4.14 5.52
C GLU A 91 -25.54 3.02 5.87
N GLU A 92 -26.35 2.58 4.91
CA GLU A 92 -27.36 1.51 5.06
C GLU A 92 -26.72 0.18 5.50
N LEU A 93 -25.56 -0.16 4.94
CA LEU A 93 -24.81 -1.36 5.29
C LEU A 93 -23.92 -1.20 6.53
N GLY A 94 -23.91 -0.01 7.17
CA GLY A 94 -23.08 0.28 8.34
C GLY A 94 -21.58 0.24 8.05
N LEU A 95 -21.18 0.49 6.81
CA LEU A 95 -19.80 0.42 6.36
C LEU A 95 -19.04 1.69 6.69
N LEU A 96 -17.79 1.54 7.09
CA LEU A 96 -16.88 2.64 7.38
C LEU A 96 -15.73 2.64 6.39
N ASP A 97 -15.48 3.79 5.75
CA ASP A 97 -14.31 3.98 4.90
C ASP A 97 -13.05 4.22 5.76
N ASN A 98 -12.51 3.14 6.32
CA ASN A 98 -11.30 3.16 7.15
C ASN A 98 -10.01 3.32 6.32
N PHE A 99 -10.08 3.14 4.99
CA PHE A 99 -8.92 3.09 4.10
C PHE A 99 -8.93 4.19 3.02
N SER A 100 -9.66 5.30 3.26
CA SER A 100 -9.86 6.46 2.36
C SER A 100 -8.63 7.17 1.79
N GLY A 101 -7.42 6.66 2.06
CA GLY A 101 -6.17 7.15 1.49
C GLY A 101 -5.21 6.04 1.05
N VAL A 102 -5.66 4.79 0.94
CA VAL A 102 -4.85 3.72 0.34
C VAL A 102 -4.65 4.02 -1.14
N ILE A 103 -3.40 4.29 -1.52
CA ILE A 103 -3.01 4.46 -2.92
C ILE A 103 -2.49 3.11 -3.42
N GLN A 104 -3.16 2.57 -4.42
CA GLN A 104 -2.67 1.41 -5.15
C GLN A 104 -1.63 1.84 -6.19
N ARG A 105 -0.42 1.29 -6.13
CA ARG A 105 0.65 1.52 -7.11
C ARG A 105 1.10 0.19 -7.69
N ARG A 106 1.12 0.11 -9.01
CA ARG A 106 1.71 -1.02 -9.74
C ARG A 106 3.23 -0.90 -9.68
N LEU A 107 3.92 -1.93 -9.20
CA LEU A 107 5.38 -1.99 -9.19
C LEU A 107 5.92 -2.58 -10.50
N PRO A 108 7.15 -2.22 -10.89
CA PRO A 108 7.86 -2.88 -11.98
C PRO A 108 8.00 -4.37 -11.72
N ARG A 109 8.04 -5.17 -12.79
CA ARG A 109 8.13 -6.64 -12.77
C ARG A 109 9.48 -7.11 -13.35
N PRO A 110 10.57 -7.07 -12.58
CA PRO A 110 11.87 -7.45 -13.12
C PRO A 110 12.03 -8.96 -13.37
N VAL A 111 11.35 -9.82 -12.60
CA VAL A 111 11.55 -11.29 -12.65
C VAL A 111 10.27 -12.12 -12.59
N SER A 112 9.10 -11.49 -12.45
CA SER A 112 7.80 -12.17 -12.38
C SER A 112 6.92 -11.80 -13.59
N ASP A 113 6.09 -12.72 -14.02
CA ASP A 113 5.01 -12.52 -14.97
C ASP A 113 3.83 -11.74 -14.36
N HIS A 114 3.72 -11.71 -13.03
CA HIS A 114 2.76 -10.91 -12.28
C HIS A 114 3.33 -9.53 -11.90
N PHE A 115 2.49 -8.50 -11.94
CA PHE A 115 2.83 -7.16 -11.46
C PHE A 115 2.56 -7.08 -9.96
N PRO A 116 3.57 -6.83 -9.11
CA PRO A 116 3.31 -6.61 -7.69
C PRO A 116 2.48 -5.35 -7.51
N ILE A 117 1.45 -5.42 -6.67
CA ILE A 117 0.61 -4.28 -6.32
C ILE A 117 1.05 -3.80 -4.94
N LEU A 118 1.50 -2.54 -4.86
CA LEU A 118 1.77 -1.86 -3.60
C LEU A 118 0.51 -1.13 -3.16
N LEU A 119 -0.01 -1.48 -1.99
CA LEU A 119 -1.05 -0.72 -1.31
C LEU A 119 -0.36 0.20 -0.29
N GLU A 120 -0.29 1.50 -0.61
CA GLU A 120 0.29 2.52 0.25
C GLU A 120 -0.83 3.16 1.09
N GLY A 121 -0.97 2.74 2.36
CA GLY A 121 -1.97 3.30 3.27
C GLY A 121 -1.69 4.76 3.64
N GLY A 122 -2.40 5.70 3.03
CA GLY A 122 -2.22 7.14 3.18
C GLY A 122 -3.29 7.82 4.03
N GLY A 123 -3.35 7.52 5.32
CA GLY A 123 -3.90 8.48 6.29
C GLY A 123 -2.88 9.61 6.46
N LEU A 124 -3.30 10.86 6.30
CA LEU A 124 -2.45 12.07 6.41
C LEU A 124 -1.79 12.15 7.81
N ARG A 125 -0.66 11.49 8.05
CA ARG A 125 0.26 11.91 9.12
C ARG A 125 1.08 13.07 8.57
N ARG A 126 0.55 14.28 8.72
CA ARG A 126 1.32 15.54 8.63
C ARG A 126 2.33 15.57 9.79
N GLY A 127 3.38 14.80 9.65
CA GLY A 127 4.57 14.84 10.48
C GLY A 127 5.79 14.70 9.58
N PRO A 128 6.98 15.12 10.03
CA PRO A 128 8.21 14.82 9.31
C PRO A 128 8.24 13.32 9.01
N SER A 129 8.54 12.94 7.76
CA SER A 129 8.64 11.53 7.39
C SER A 129 9.47 10.78 8.43
N PRO A 130 8.98 9.64 8.94
CA PRO A 130 9.73 8.86 9.92
C PRO A 130 11.11 8.56 9.35
N PHE A 131 12.12 8.65 10.20
CA PHE A 131 13.48 8.29 9.79
C PHE A 131 13.47 6.81 9.47
N ARG A 132 13.86 6.47 8.24
CA ARG A 132 14.04 5.09 7.79
C ARG A 132 15.52 4.76 7.90
N PHE A 133 15.80 3.64 8.56
CA PHE A 133 17.12 3.04 8.55
C PHE A 133 17.25 2.23 7.26
N GLU A 134 18.28 2.52 6.46
CA GLU A 134 18.48 1.82 5.20
C GLU A 134 19.40 0.61 5.41
N ASN A 135 18.93 -0.59 5.04
CA ASN A 135 19.68 -1.84 5.22
C ASN A 135 21.06 -1.83 4.52
N MET A 136 21.23 -1.02 3.47
CA MET A 136 22.50 -0.86 2.79
C MET A 136 23.61 -0.26 3.67
N TRP A 137 23.27 0.52 4.69
CA TRP A 137 24.27 1.11 5.58
C TRP A 137 25.07 0.04 6.33
N LEU A 138 24.44 -1.09 6.65
CA LEU A 138 25.11 -2.24 7.27
C LEU A 138 26.15 -2.91 6.36
N LYS A 139 26.11 -2.66 5.05
CA LYS A 139 27.06 -3.20 4.08
C LYS A 139 28.30 -2.31 3.93
N VAL A 140 28.30 -1.11 4.51
CA VAL A 140 29.48 -0.22 4.49
C VAL A 140 30.46 -0.71 5.54
N GLU A 141 31.71 -0.92 5.11
CA GLU A 141 32.79 -1.31 6.01
C GLU A 141 32.99 -0.25 7.11
N GLY A 142 33.11 -0.70 8.36
CA GLY A 142 33.27 0.19 9.52
C GLY A 142 32.01 0.92 9.99
N PHE A 143 30.84 0.71 9.36
CA PHE A 143 29.60 1.40 9.77
C PHE A 143 29.20 1.12 11.22
N LEU A 144 29.28 -0.13 11.67
CA LEU A 144 28.95 -0.49 13.04
C LEU A 144 29.91 0.12 14.06
N ASP A 145 31.20 0.25 13.71
CA ASP A 145 32.20 0.88 14.55
C ASP A 145 31.99 2.39 14.65
N LEU A 146 31.57 3.02 13.55
CA LEU A 146 31.18 4.43 13.52
C LEU A 146 29.99 4.71 14.45
N ILE A 147 28.93 3.88 14.39
CA ILE A 147 27.79 3.98 15.30
C ILE A 147 28.23 3.80 16.76
N ARG A 148 29.12 2.83 17.04
CA ARG A 148 29.64 2.58 18.38
C ARG A 148 30.45 3.77 18.91
N SER A 149 31.26 4.41 18.07
CA SER A 149 32.01 5.62 18.43
C SER A 149 31.06 6.75 18.80
N TRP A 150 30.11 7.09 17.92
CA TRP A 150 29.13 8.14 18.17
C TRP A 150 28.29 7.88 19.41
N TRP A 151 27.89 6.62 19.64
CA TRP A 151 27.13 6.26 20.82
C TRP A 151 27.87 6.54 22.12
N ARG A 152 29.20 6.34 22.14
CA ARG A 152 30.07 6.62 23.30
C ARG A 152 30.30 8.11 23.48
N GLU A 153 30.51 8.85 22.39
CA GLU A 153 30.73 10.31 22.39
C GLU A 153 29.51 11.11 22.89
N ILE A 154 28.30 10.64 22.61
CA ILE A 154 27.10 11.37 23.02
C ILE A 154 26.93 11.23 24.54
N GLU A 155 27.14 12.32 25.28
CA GLU A 155 26.90 12.38 26.72
C GLU A 155 25.55 13.03 27.02
N VAL A 156 24.65 12.30 27.67
CA VAL A 156 23.33 12.81 28.08
C VAL A 156 23.13 12.51 29.56
N ARG A 157 22.69 13.53 30.30
CA ARG A 157 22.27 13.41 31.70
C ARG A 157 20.75 13.28 31.80
N GLY A 158 20.27 12.62 32.85
CA GLY A 158 18.84 12.42 33.10
C GLY A 158 18.48 10.94 33.31
N THR A 159 17.18 10.64 33.30
CA THR A 159 16.66 9.28 33.47
C THR A 159 17.10 8.37 32.33
N ALA A 160 17.11 7.06 32.56
CA ALA A 160 17.54 6.08 31.55
C ALA A 160 16.72 6.17 30.24
N SER A 161 15.40 6.37 30.35
CA SER A 161 14.50 6.56 29.21
C SER A 161 14.80 7.84 28.43
N TYR A 162 15.04 8.95 29.13
CA TYR A 162 15.42 10.21 28.51
C TYR A 162 16.78 10.12 27.79
N ARG A 163 17.77 9.49 28.44
CA ARG A 163 19.09 9.27 27.86
C ARG A 163 19.02 8.47 26.56
N LEU A 164 18.25 7.38 26.54
CA LEU A 164 18.06 6.56 25.35
C LEU A 164 17.42 7.38 24.21
N ALA A 165 16.35 8.10 24.50
CA ALA A 165 15.64 8.91 23.51
C ALA A 165 16.52 10.03 22.93
N ALA A 166 17.25 10.74 23.80
CA ALA A 166 18.15 11.81 23.40
C ALA A 166 19.33 11.30 22.57
N LYS A 167 19.99 10.20 23.00
CA LYS A 167 21.07 9.56 22.23
C LYS A 167 20.59 9.12 20.85
N THR A 168 19.41 8.49 20.78
CA THR A 168 18.83 8.03 19.51
C THR A 168 18.50 9.20 18.58
N LYS A 169 18.00 10.31 19.15
CA LYS A 169 17.69 11.54 18.39
C LYS A 169 18.96 12.16 17.80
N GLU A 170 20.05 12.20 18.55
CA GLU A 170 21.33 12.76 18.11
C GLU A 170 22.03 11.85 17.09
N LEU A 171 22.02 10.54 17.33
CA LEU A 171 22.51 9.53 16.39
C LEU A 171 21.78 9.63 15.03
N LYS A 172 20.46 9.84 15.05
CA LYS A 172 19.66 10.10 13.84
C LYS A 172 20.16 11.32 13.06
N GLN A 173 20.59 12.40 13.72
CA GLN A 173 21.11 13.58 13.02
C GLN A 173 22.47 13.30 12.39
N LYS A 174 23.39 12.68 13.15
CA LYS A 174 24.70 12.24 12.62
C LYS A 174 24.54 11.32 11.40
N LEU A 175 23.61 10.36 11.47
CA LEU A 175 23.30 9.47 10.37
C LEU A 175 22.76 10.19 9.13
N LYS A 176 21.92 11.21 9.30
CA LYS A 176 21.41 12.00 8.16
C LYS A 176 22.52 12.76 7.44
N VAL A 177 23.45 13.35 8.20
CA VAL A 177 24.60 14.07 7.64
C VAL A 177 25.53 13.09 6.93
N TRP A 178 25.93 12.01 7.62
CA TRP A 178 26.78 10.96 7.04
C TRP A 178 26.19 10.32 5.79
N ASN A 179 24.89 10.02 5.80
CA ASN A 179 24.21 9.45 4.63
C ASN A 179 24.27 10.39 3.42
N ARG A 180 24.13 11.71 3.65
CA ARG A 180 24.25 12.72 2.60
C ARG A 180 25.69 12.83 2.08
N GLU A 181 26.69 12.72 2.96
CA GLU A 181 28.11 12.82 2.60
C GLU A 181 28.61 11.58 1.84
N VAL A 182 28.21 10.37 2.26
CA VAL A 182 28.68 9.11 1.67
C VAL A 182 27.88 8.73 0.42
N PHE A 183 26.56 8.96 0.41
CA PHE A 183 25.68 8.45 -0.65
C PHE A 183 24.95 9.54 -1.43
N GLY A 184 25.04 10.81 -1.03
CA GLY A 184 24.34 11.91 -1.70
C GLY A 184 22.81 11.78 -1.63
N HIS A 185 22.13 12.15 -2.72
CA HIS A 185 20.68 12.03 -2.85
C HIS A 185 20.27 10.61 -3.28
N LEU A 186 20.18 9.71 -2.30
CA LEU A 186 19.81 8.30 -2.50
C LEU A 186 18.50 8.08 -3.29
N GLU A 187 17.54 8.98 -3.19
CA GLU A 187 16.30 8.91 -3.96
C GLU A 187 16.52 9.07 -5.47
N ASP A 188 17.49 9.90 -5.87
CA ASP A 188 17.84 10.08 -7.28
C ASP A 188 18.58 8.86 -7.81
N ASN A 189 19.48 8.28 -7.02
CA ASN A 189 20.20 7.04 -7.36
C ASN A 189 19.24 5.84 -7.44
N LYS A 190 18.25 5.75 -6.53
CA LYS A 190 17.23 4.71 -6.53
C LYS A 190 16.30 4.84 -7.74
N ARG A 191 15.90 6.07 -8.10
CA ARG A 191 15.09 6.35 -9.30
C ARG A 191 15.87 6.02 -10.58
N ALA A 192 17.15 6.39 -10.65
CA ALA A 192 18.01 6.07 -11.78
C ALA A 192 18.24 4.56 -11.94
N ALA A 193 18.49 3.85 -10.83
CA ALA A 193 18.64 2.39 -10.83
C ALA A 193 17.34 1.68 -11.25
N LEU A 194 16.18 2.14 -10.78
CA LEU A 194 14.87 1.61 -11.20
C LEU A 194 14.61 1.87 -12.70
N GLN A 195 14.95 3.05 -13.21
CA GLN A 195 14.87 3.36 -14.65
C GLN A 195 15.81 2.47 -15.48
N GLN A 196 17.03 2.21 -15.01
CA GLN A 196 17.95 1.29 -15.70
C GLN A 196 17.43 -0.14 -15.72
N VAL A 197 16.86 -0.64 -14.61
CA VAL A 197 16.23 -1.97 -14.56
C VAL A 197 15.03 -2.04 -15.50
N GLU A 198 14.24 -0.98 -15.60
CA GLU A 198 13.12 -0.89 -16.54
C GLU A 198 13.58 -0.90 -18.00
N LEU A 199 14.61 -0.11 -18.33
CA LEU A 199 15.26 -0.11 -19.65
C LEU A 199 15.83 -1.49 -20.01
N LEU A 200 16.57 -2.12 -19.10
CA LEU A 200 17.12 -3.46 -19.29
C LEU A 200 16.01 -4.49 -19.49
N GLY A 201 14.92 -4.42 -18.71
CA GLY A 201 13.75 -5.28 -18.89
C GLY A 201 13.06 -5.09 -20.24
N MET A 202 13.01 -3.86 -20.77
CA MET A 202 12.52 -3.58 -22.13
C MET A 202 13.46 -4.17 -23.19
N VAL A 203 14.78 -3.98 -23.06
CA VAL A 203 15.78 -4.53 -23.99
C VAL A 203 15.74 -6.06 -24.01
N TRP A 204 15.61 -6.70 -22.85
CA TRP A 204 15.46 -8.15 -22.75
C TRP A 204 14.19 -8.65 -23.44
N LYS A 205 13.03 -8.01 -23.22
CA LYS A 205 11.79 -8.37 -23.93
C LYS A 205 11.90 -8.20 -25.45
N VAL A 206 12.56 -7.15 -25.93
CA VAL A 206 12.80 -6.96 -27.37
C VAL A 206 13.69 -8.06 -27.94
N ASN A 207 14.70 -8.51 -27.19
CA ASN A 207 15.61 -9.56 -27.61
C ASN A 207 15.00 -10.98 -27.55
N GLU A 208 14.06 -11.24 -26.65
CA GLU A 208 13.33 -12.53 -26.61
C GLU A 208 12.23 -12.63 -27.68
N VAL A 209 11.61 -11.50 -28.06
CA VAL A 209 10.55 -11.47 -29.09
C VAL A 209 11.11 -11.52 -30.52
N CYS A 210 12.40 -11.23 -30.73
CA CYS A 210 13.02 -11.20 -32.07
C CYS A 210 14.37 -11.97 -32.12
N PRO A 211 14.36 -13.30 -32.32
CA PRO A 211 15.58 -14.11 -32.37
C PRO A 211 16.51 -13.85 -33.57
N TRP A 212 16.11 -13.02 -34.54
CA TRP A 212 16.72 -13.00 -35.89
C TRP A 212 17.60 -11.79 -36.21
N LYS A 213 17.86 -10.87 -35.27
CA LYS A 213 18.74 -9.70 -35.53
C LYS A 213 20.13 -9.83 -34.91
N ARG A 214 20.80 -10.94 -35.16
CA ARG A 214 22.26 -11.05 -34.97
C ARG A 214 22.89 -11.92 -36.05
N GLN A 215 22.87 -11.44 -37.30
CA GLN A 215 23.83 -11.75 -38.37
C GLN A 215 23.48 -10.94 -39.63
N SER A 216 24.20 -9.84 -39.83
CA SER A 216 24.59 -9.27 -41.13
C SER A 216 25.59 -8.15 -40.89
#